data_AF-A0A6J1L137-F1
#
_entry.id   AF-A0A6J1L137-F1
#
_cell.length_a   1.000
_cell.length_b   1.000
_cell.length_c   1.000
_cell.angle_alpha   90.00
_cell.angle_beta   90.00
_cell.angle_gamma   90.00
#
_symmetry.space_group_name_H-M   'P 1'
#
loop_
_entity.id
_entity.type
_entity.pdbx_description
1 polymer ?
#
loop_
_entity_poly.entity_id
_entity_poly.type
_entity_poly.pdbx_seq_one_letter_code
_entity_poly.pdbx_strand_id
1 'polypeptide(L)'
;MATVVQTAAFPVLFIPLFLFRSAKDTSTSTNPPSILVLLLIYFSLGSVIALDNWLYSTGLLYLSASTYSLVCASQLAFNAVFSYFINSQKFTILISNSVIILSLSSALLAVDDDSERPSGVSKSKYFFGFICALGASALYSLLLSLMQLTFQKVLKRETFTVVLEMQIYTSIVATIVSVVALFASGEWKSLPHEMAGFGKGRVSYVLTLVGTAVAWQTCSVGVVGLIFIVSSLFSNAISTVSLAVTPLAALVIFHDKMNGVKIIALLLAIWGFVTYLYQNYIDESKAQRRRNEMGESRVERSPC
;
A
#
# COMPACT_ATOMS: atom_id res chain seq x y z
N MET A 1 2.71 9.54 16.95
CA MET A 1 2.42 10.54 15.89
C MET A 1 2.47 9.99 14.47
N ALA A 2 3.51 9.26 14.07
CA ALA A 2 3.69 8.77 12.69
C ALA A 2 2.46 8.05 12.12
N THR A 3 1.77 7.24 12.94
CA THR A 3 0.53 6.54 12.56
C THR A 3 -0.62 7.48 12.15
N VAL A 4 -0.80 8.58 12.90
CA VAL A 4 -1.88 9.55 12.65
C VAL A 4 -1.62 10.32 11.35
N VAL A 5 -0.36 10.73 11.14
CA VAL A 5 0.06 11.55 10.00
C VAL A 5 -0.25 10.88 8.66
N GLN A 6 -0.20 9.54 8.59
CA GLN A 6 -0.46 8.79 7.36
C GLN A 6 -1.89 8.96 6.80
N THR A 7 -2.86 9.34 7.64
CA THR A 7 -4.27 9.52 7.23
C THR A 7 -4.86 10.89 7.55
N ALA A 8 -4.18 11.70 8.38
CA ALA A 8 -4.69 12.97 8.86
C ALA A 8 -4.94 14.04 7.78
N ALA A 9 -4.31 13.93 6.60
CA ALA A 9 -4.51 14.88 5.50
C ALA A 9 -5.71 14.55 4.60
N PHE A 10 -6.59 13.63 5.00
CA PHE A 10 -7.84 13.35 4.30
C PHE A 10 -8.68 14.59 3.94
N PRO A 11 -8.72 15.70 4.72
CA PRO A 11 -9.52 16.86 4.37
C PRO A 11 -9.11 17.51 3.03
N VAL A 12 -7.85 17.36 2.62
CA VAL A 12 -7.36 17.87 1.32
C VAL A 12 -8.12 17.24 0.16
N LEU A 13 -8.63 16.02 0.32
CA LEU A 13 -9.38 15.30 -0.71
C LEU A 13 -10.79 15.84 -0.94
N PHE A 14 -11.33 16.68 -0.06
CA PHE A 14 -12.60 17.34 -0.34
C PHE A 14 -12.48 18.31 -1.52
N ILE A 15 -11.31 18.92 -1.74
CA ILE A 15 -11.07 19.82 -2.88
C ILE A 15 -11.36 19.13 -4.22
N PRO A 16 -10.68 18.03 -4.59
CA PRO A 16 -11.01 17.32 -5.82
C PRO A 16 -12.43 16.73 -5.79
N LEU A 17 -12.94 16.30 -4.63
CA LEU A 17 -14.30 15.79 -4.52
C LEU A 17 -15.34 16.83 -4.98
N PHE A 18 -15.23 18.08 -4.51
CA PHE A 18 -16.14 19.15 -4.92
C PHE A 18 -16.02 19.49 -6.41
N LEU A 19 -14.80 19.50 -6.94
CA LEU A 19 -14.55 19.75 -8.36
C LEU A 19 -15.17 18.67 -9.27
N PHE A 20 -15.00 17.39 -8.91
CA PHE A 20 -15.54 16.27 -9.69
C PHE A 20 -17.06 16.09 -9.50
N ARG A 21 -17.60 16.45 -8.33
CA ARG A 21 -19.05 16.37 -8.06
C ARG A 21 -19.82 17.45 -8.80
N SER A 22 -19.26 18.67 -8.91
CA SER A 22 -19.88 19.77 -9.66
C SER A 22 -20.01 19.51 -11.16
N ALA A 23 -19.25 18.57 -11.72
CA ALA A 23 -19.27 18.23 -13.13
C ALA A 23 -20.33 17.17 -13.51
N LYS A 24 -21.01 16.56 -12.53
CA LYS A 24 -21.80 15.35 -12.78
C LYS A 24 -23.06 15.29 -11.93
N ASP A 25 -24.01 16.16 -12.22
CA ASP A 25 -25.42 15.85 -11.95
C ASP A 25 -25.92 14.94 -13.07
N THR A 26 -26.67 13.89 -12.69
CA THR A 26 -27.35 12.89 -13.54
C THR A 26 -26.60 11.57 -13.77
N SER A 27 -26.63 10.68 -12.76
CA SER A 27 -26.95 9.26 -13.00
C SER A 27 -27.38 8.57 -11.71
N THR A 28 -28.69 8.40 -11.55
CA THR A 28 -29.30 7.57 -10.50
C THR A 28 -29.06 6.09 -10.80
N SER A 29 -28.20 5.45 -10.01
CA SER A 29 -28.06 3.98 -10.02
C SER A 29 -29.33 3.33 -9.48
N THR A 30 -29.80 2.31 -10.17
CA THR A 30 -31.12 1.68 -10.00
C THR A 30 -31.26 0.86 -8.70
N ASN A 31 -30.20 0.66 -7.92
CA ASN A 31 -30.23 0.03 -6.60
C ASN A 31 -29.02 0.48 -5.76
N PRO A 32 -29.13 1.52 -4.91
CA PRO A 32 -28.03 1.94 -4.05
C PRO A 32 -27.68 0.85 -3.03
N PRO A 33 -26.39 0.64 -2.72
CA PRO A 33 -26.00 -0.27 -1.65
C PRO A 33 -26.58 0.19 -0.30
N SER A 34 -26.92 -0.76 0.57
CA SER A 34 -27.42 -0.44 1.90
C SER A 34 -26.39 0.42 2.66
N ILE A 35 -26.85 1.56 3.17
CA ILE A 35 -26.01 2.54 3.88
C ILE A 35 -25.31 1.88 5.08
N LEU A 36 -25.99 0.97 5.78
CA LEU A 36 -25.45 0.25 6.93
C LEU A 36 -24.28 -0.66 6.50
N VAL A 37 -24.43 -1.38 5.38
CA VAL A 37 -23.37 -2.23 4.83
C VAL A 37 -22.15 -1.39 4.43
N LEU A 38 -22.39 -0.23 3.80
CA LEU A 38 -21.33 0.68 3.39
C LEU A 38 -20.56 1.24 4.61
N LEU A 39 -21.29 1.65 5.64
CA LEU A 39 -20.70 2.15 6.89
C LEU A 39 -19.85 1.07 7.56
N LEU A 40 -20.34 -0.17 7.62
CA LEU A 40 -19.62 -1.29 8.22
C LEU A 40 -18.34 -1.64 7.43
N ILE A 41 -18.38 -1.55 6.09
CA ILE A 41 -17.20 -1.73 5.25
C ILE A 41 -16.18 -0.62 5.48
N TYR A 42 -16.59 0.65 5.48
CA TYR A 42 -15.68 1.77 5.72
C TYR A 42 -15.10 1.75 7.13
N PHE A 43 -15.90 1.37 8.11
CA PHE A 43 -15.45 1.22 9.49
C PHE A 43 -14.42 0.10 9.62
N SER A 44 -14.69 -1.08 9.03
CA SER A 44 -13.77 -2.21 9.09
C SER A 44 -12.46 -1.92 8.34
N LEU A 45 -12.54 -1.42 7.10
CA LEU A 45 -11.36 -1.05 6.33
C LEU A 45 -10.55 0.07 6.98
N GLY A 46 -11.20 1.13 7.48
CA GLY A 46 -10.52 2.21 8.18
C GLY A 46 -9.83 1.73 9.47
N SER A 47 -10.45 0.81 10.21
CA SER A 47 -9.83 0.21 11.40
C SER A 47 -8.59 -0.63 11.03
N VAL A 48 -8.68 -1.40 9.94
CA VAL A 48 -7.55 -2.19 9.44
C VAL A 48 -6.42 -1.27 8.94
N ILE A 49 -6.73 -0.15 8.28
CA ILE A 49 -5.74 0.86 7.89
C ILE A 49 -5.04 1.46 9.12
N ALA A 50 -5.78 1.76 10.19
CA ALA A 50 -5.15 2.27 11.42
C ALA A 50 -4.16 1.25 12.02
N LEU A 51 -4.53 -0.03 12.03
CA LEU A 51 -3.65 -1.12 12.49
C LEU A 51 -2.42 -1.25 11.58
N ASP A 52 -2.60 -1.19 10.27
CA ASP A 52 -1.52 -1.24 9.28
C ASP A 52 -0.52 -0.09 9.46
N ASN A 53 -1.03 1.15 9.56
CA ASN A 53 -0.21 2.33 9.81
C ASN A 53 0.58 2.23 11.12
N TRP A 54 0.00 1.59 12.15
CA TRP A 54 0.66 1.36 13.43
C TRP A 54 1.77 0.32 13.32
N LEU A 55 1.53 -0.79 12.61
CA LEU A 55 2.54 -1.81 12.33
C LEU A 55 3.70 -1.25 11.50
N TYR A 56 3.41 -0.48 10.44
CA TYR A 56 4.44 0.19 9.64
C TYR A 56 5.25 1.19 10.46
N SER A 57 4.58 2.02 11.27
CA SER A 57 5.27 2.99 12.14
C SER A 57 6.19 2.29 13.15
N THR A 58 5.75 1.15 13.68
CA THR A 58 6.50 0.33 14.64
C THR A 58 7.67 -0.39 13.98
N GLY A 59 7.49 -0.90 12.76
CA GLY A 59 8.56 -1.50 11.96
C GLY A 59 9.66 -0.48 11.67
N LEU A 60 9.29 0.71 11.20
CA LEU A 60 10.23 1.78 10.88
C LEU A 60 11.02 2.29 12.10
N LEU A 61 10.48 2.12 13.31
CA LEU A 61 11.15 2.53 14.54
C LEU A 61 12.34 1.64 14.90
N TYR A 62 12.33 0.36 14.51
CA TYR A 62 13.34 -0.63 14.91
C TYR A 62 14.21 -1.14 13.75
N LEU A 63 13.84 -0.88 12.51
CA LEU A 63 14.55 -1.30 11.30
C LEU A 63 15.23 -0.10 10.61
N SER A 64 16.36 -0.35 9.93
CA SER A 64 16.91 0.67 9.01
C SER A 64 15.99 0.84 7.79
N ALA A 65 16.08 1.99 7.12
CA ALA A 65 15.21 2.29 5.96
C ALA A 65 15.36 1.26 4.84
N SER A 66 16.58 0.79 4.56
CA SER A 66 16.83 -0.27 3.55
C SER A 66 16.19 -1.60 3.94
N THR A 67 16.40 -2.09 5.18
CA THR A 67 15.82 -3.35 5.64
C THR A 67 14.30 -3.28 5.67
N TYR A 68 13.75 -2.19 6.22
CA TYR A 68 12.30 -1.97 6.25
C TYR A 68 11.71 -2.07 4.84
N SER A 69 12.28 -1.37 3.87
CA SER A 69 11.75 -1.35 2.50
C SER A 69 11.83 -2.71 1.81
N LEU A 70 12.93 -3.46 2.01
CA LEU A 70 13.07 -4.80 1.45
C LEU A 70 12.10 -5.81 2.07
N VAL A 71 11.87 -5.74 3.39
CA VAL A 71 10.83 -6.54 4.04
C VAL A 71 9.46 -6.16 3.49
N CYS A 72 9.19 -4.87 3.31
CA CYS A 72 7.92 -4.38 2.76
C CYS A 72 7.67 -4.86 1.32
N ALA A 73 8.73 -5.10 0.52
CA ALA A 73 8.59 -5.65 -0.82
C ALA A 73 7.92 -7.03 -0.87
N SER A 74 7.91 -7.77 0.24
CA SER A 74 7.15 -9.02 0.38
C SER A 74 5.63 -8.85 0.22
N GLN A 75 5.10 -7.62 0.30
CA GLN A 75 3.69 -7.32 0.03
C GLN A 75 3.23 -7.85 -1.34
N LEU A 76 4.09 -7.87 -2.37
CA LEU A 76 3.69 -8.39 -3.67
C LEU A 76 3.32 -9.89 -3.59
N ALA A 77 4.02 -10.64 -2.73
CA ALA A 77 3.77 -12.06 -2.51
C ALA A 77 2.43 -12.30 -1.79
N PHE A 78 2.13 -11.53 -0.74
CA PHE A 78 0.86 -11.63 -0.04
C PHE A 78 -0.32 -11.19 -0.90
N ASN A 79 -0.16 -10.12 -1.68
CA ASN A 79 -1.23 -9.61 -2.55
C ASN A 79 -1.55 -10.58 -3.69
N ALA A 80 -0.55 -11.30 -4.19
CA ALA A 80 -0.76 -12.46 -5.04
C ALA A 80 -1.73 -13.45 -4.37
N VAL A 81 -1.39 -13.96 -3.20
CA VAL A 81 -2.26 -14.92 -2.49
C VAL A 81 -3.67 -14.35 -2.26
N PHE A 82 -3.80 -13.14 -1.72
CA PHE A 82 -5.12 -12.55 -1.42
C PHE A 82 -5.94 -12.25 -2.68
N SER A 83 -5.33 -11.73 -3.75
CA SER A 83 -6.04 -11.45 -4.99
C SER A 83 -6.50 -12.72 -5.70
N TYR A 84 -5.82 -13.86 -5.50
CA TYR A 84 -6.30 -15.17 -5.95
C TYR A 84 -7.59 -15.56 -5.24
N PHE A 85 -7.55 -15.59 -3.91
CA PHE A 85 -8.64 -16.14 -3.10
C PHE A 85 -9.84 -15.19 -3.01
N ILE A 86 -9.60 -13.88 -2.86
CA ILE A 86 -10.64 -12.87 -2.60
C ILE A 86 -11.21 -12.32 -3.90
N ASN A 87 -10.36 -11.97 -4.86
CA ASN A 87 -10.78 -11.32 -6.11
C ASN A 87 -10.92 -12.31 -7.27
N SER A 88 -10.62 -13.60 -7.06
CA SER A 88 -10.65 -14.64 -8.09
C SER A 88 -9.84 -14.28 -9.34
N GLN A 89 -8.75 -13.53 -9.17
CA GLN A 89 -7.84 -13.24 -10.28
C GLN A 89 -7.15 -14.52 -10.74
N LYS A 90 -6.93 -14.66 -12.05
CA LYS A 90 -6.26 -15.86 -12.60
C LYS A 90 -4.76 -15.79 -12.31
N PHE A 91 -4.21 -16.88 -11.79
CA PHE A 91 -2.79 -16.97 -11.44
C PHE A 91 -2.00 -17.62 -12.54
N THR A 92 -0.91 -16.96 -12.92
CA THR A 92 0.08 -17.49 -13.84
C THR A 92 1.28 -18.02 -13.04
N ILE A 93 1.95 -19.06 -13.55
CA ILE A 93 3.11 -19.75 -12.91
C ILE A 93 4.19 -18.77 -12.41
N LEU A 94 4.35 -17.62 -13.07
CA LEU A 94 5.34 -16.62 -12.71
C LEU A 94 4.96 -15.71 -11.54
N ILE A 95 3.67 -15.55 -11.21
CA ILE A 95 3.28 -14.88 -9.95
C ILE A 95 3.69 -15.75 -8.77
N SER A 96 3.50 -17.07 -8.88
CA SER A 96 4.00 -18.04 -7.90
C SER A 96 5.53 -18.03 -7.78
N ASN A 97 6.26 -17.89 -8.89
CA ASN A 97 7.72 -17.78 -8.86
C ASN A 97 8.19 -16.48 -8.16
N SER A 98 7.52 -15.35 -8.44
CA SER A 98 7.82 -14.06 -7.81
C SER A 98 7.54 -14.07 -6.31
N VAL A 99 6.45 -14.74 -5.88
CA VAL A 99 6.11 -14.98 -4.46
C VAL A 99 7.24 -15.73 -3.76
N ILE A 100 7.75 -16.80 -4.37
CA ILE A 100 8.84 -17.63 -3.79
C ILE A 100 10.13 -16.82 -3.67
N ILE A 101 10.51 -16.08 -4.71
CA ILE A 101 11.74 -15.27 -4.72
C ILE A 101 11.69 -14.14 -3.68
N LEU A 102 10.55 -13.45 -3.56
CA LEU A 102 10.37 -12.38 -2.56
C LEU A 102 10.31 -12.92 -1.13
N SER A 103 9.70 -14.09 -0.94
CA SER A 103 9.71 -14.79 0.35
C SER A 103 11.14 -15.18 0.74
N LEU A 104 11.94 -15.66 -0.22
CA LEU A 104 13.34 -15.99 0.00
C LEU A 104 14.17 -14.74 0.31
N SER A 105 13.93 -13.61 -0.38
CA SER A 105 14.59 -12.33 -0.09
C SER A 105 14.30 -11.84 1.34
N SER A 106 13.03 -11.91 1.77
CA SER A 106 12.65 -11.57 3.15
C SER A 106 13.25 -12.53 4.18
N ALA A 107 13.23 -13.85 3.91
CA ALA A 107 13.83 -14.85 4.79
C ALA A 107 15.35 -14.65 4.91
N LEU A 108 16.04 -14.29 3.83
CA LEU A 108 17.47 -14.00 3.84
C LEU A 108 17.78 -12.80 4.76
N LEU A 109 16.94 -11.76 4.73
CA LEU A 109 17.06 -10.61 5.63
C LEU A 109 16.71 -10.92 7.09
N ALA A 110 15.82 -11.89 7.33
CA ALA A 110 15.47 -12.34 8.68
C ALA A 110 16.63 -13.10 9.36
N VAL A 111 17.45 -13.78 8.57
CA VAL A 111 18.53 -14.67 9.04
C VAL A 111 19.89 -13.96 9.13
N ASP A 112 20.04 -12.76 8.54
CA ASP A 112 21.26 -11.95 8.66
C ASP A 112 21.40 -11.37 10.09
N ASP A 113 22.05 -12.12 10.99
CA ASP A 113 22.10 -11.84 12.43
C ASP A 113 23.20 -10.84 12.84
N ASP A 114 24.09 -10.41 11.92
CA ASP A 114 25.44 -9.99 12.35
C ASP A 114 26.05 -8.68 11.82
N SER A 115 25.31 -7.78 11.17
CA SER A 115 25.95 -6.51 10.73
C SER A 115 25.39 -5.21 11.29
N GLU A 116 24.10 -4.87 11.15
CA GLU A 116 23.73 -3.44 11.29
C GLU A 116 22.37 -3.20 11.94
N ARG A 117 22.31 -3.50 13.24
CA ARG A 117 21.25 -2.96 14.10
C ARG A 117 21.44 -1.45 14.23
N PRO A 118 20.37 -0.63 14.19
CA PRO A 118 20.46 0.77 14.60
C PRO A 118 21.10 0.84 16.01
N SER A 119 22.01 1.78 16.22
CA SER A 119 22.77 1.89 17.47
C SER A 119 21.82 1.98 18.68
N GLY A 120 21.93 1.04 19.61
CA GLY A 120 21.11 0.98 20.82
C GLY A 120 19.86 0.09 20.76
N VAL A 121 19.59 -0.61 19.64
CA VAL A 121 18.44 -1.53 19.52
C VAL A 121 18.83 -2.97 19.88
N SER A 122 18.15 -3.54 20.88
CA SER A 122 18.31 -4.95 21.28
C SER A 122 17.81 -5.93 20.20
N LYS A 123 18.37 -7.15 20.14
CA LYS A 123 17.93 -8.24 19.23
C LYS A 123 16.41 -8.44 19.20
N SER A 124 15.79 -8.48 20.38
CA SER A 124 14.33 -8.70 20.51
C SER A 124 13.50 -7.58 19.85
N LYS A 125 13.91 -6.31 20.02
CA LYS A 125 13.24 -5.16 19.40
C LYS A 125 13.38 -5.14 17.88
N TYR A 126 14.56 -5.52 17.37
CA TYR A 126 14.79 -5.66 15.93
C TYR A 126 13.88 -6.74 15.32
N PHE A 127 13.84 -7.93 15.96
CA PHE A 127 12.95 -9.02 15.52
C PHE A 127 11.47 -8.62 15.59
N PHE A 128 11.07 -7.91 16.64
CA PHE A 128 9.71 -7.37 16.75
C PHE A 128 9.40 -6.40 15.59
N GLY A 129 10.31 -5.47 15.28
CA GLY A 129 10.16 -4.58 14.12
C GLY A 129 10.03 -5.34 12.79
N PHE A 130 10.83 -6.39 12.60
CA PHE A 130 10.75 -7.26 11.42
C PHE A 130 9.37 -7.91 11.28
N ILE A 131 8.84 -8.50 12.35
CA ILE A 131 7.50 -9.11 12.35
C ILE A 131 6.43 -8.05 12.12
N CYS A 132 6.55 -6.86 12.70
CA CYS A 132 5.63 -5.75 12.42
C CYS A 132 5.64 -5.33 10.95
N ALA A 133 6.82 -5.19 10.33
CA ALA A 133 6.93 -4.82 8.92
C ALA A 133 6.38 -5.91 7.98
N LEU A 134 6.65 -7.19 8.28
CA LEU A 134 6.11 -8.32 7.51
C LEU A 134 4.58 -8.40 7.67
N GLY A 135 4.08 -8.22 8.89
CA GLY A 135 2.65 -8.17 9.20
C GLY A 135 1.94 -7.02 8.49
N ALA A 136 2.54 -5.83 8.47
CA ALA A 136 2.03 -4.69 7.71
C ALA A 136 1.98 -4.99 6.21
N SER A 137 3.02 -5.60 5.65
CA SER A 137 3.05 -5.99 4.23
C SER A 137 1.89 -6.93 3.86
N ALA A 138 1.57 -7.88 4.74
CA ALA A 138 0.43 -8.77 4.56
C ALA A 138 -0.90 -8.02 4.70
N LEU A 139 -1.03 -7.14 5.70
CA LEU A 139 -2.25 -6.39 5.97
C LEU A 139 -2.56 -5.37 4.87
N TYR A 140 -1.54 -4.63 4.42
CA TYR A 140 -1.61 -3.74 3.26
C TYR A 140 -2.09 -4.48 2.00
N SER A 141 -1.52 -5.66 1.74
CA SER A 141 -1.93 -6.49 0.60
C SER A 141 -3.39 -6.95 0.69
N LEU A 142 -3.83 -7.33 1.90
CA LEU A 142 -5.22 -7.69 2.17
C LEU A 142 -6.15 -6.48 1.96
N LEU A 143 -5.75 -5.29 2.43
CA LEU A 143 -6.48 -4.04 2.23
C LEU A 143 -6.71 -3.75 0.74
N LEU A 144 -5.68 -3.90 -0.10
CA LEU A 144 -5.80 -3.68 -1.54
C LEU A 144 -6.84 -4.65 -2.17
N SER A 145 -6.79 -5.93 -1.81
CA SER A 145 -7.75 -6.94 -2.29
C SER A 145 -9.19 -6.66 -1.83
N LEU A 146 -9.38 -6.27 -0.56
CA LEU A 146 -10.70 -5.93 -0.01
C LEU A 146 -11.27 -4.64 -0.61
N MET A 147 -10.42 -3.63 -0.84
CA MET A 147 -10.78 -2.40 -1.56
C MET A 147 -11.27 -2.73 -2.97
N GLN A 148 -10.53 -3.57 -3.71
CA GLN A 148 -10.94 -4.02 -5.04
C GLN A 148 -12.27 -4.77 -5.00
N LEU A 149 -12.46 -5.68 -4.03
CA LEU A 149 -13.70 -6.43 -3.88
C LEU A 149 -14.88 -5.49 -3.60
N THR A 150 -14.66 -4.47 -2.77
CA THR A 150 -15.66 -3.44 -2.45
C THR A 150 -16.09 -2.67 -3.70
N PHE A 151 -15.13 -2.26 -4.55
CA PHE A 151 -15.44 -1.64 -5.83
C PHE A 151 -16.27 -2.55 -6.75
N GLN A 152 -15.86 -3.82 -6.88
CA GLN A 152 -16.50 -4.77 -7.79
C GLN A 152 -17.89 -5.24 -7.34
N LYS A 153 -18.08 -5.47 -6.04
CA LYS A 153 -19.29 -6.12 -5.51
C LYS A 153 -20.28 -5.16 -4.89
N VAL A 154 -19.82 -4.08 -4.24
CA VAL A 154 -20.68 -3.20 -3.43
C VAL A 154 -20.91 -1.88 -4.13
N LEU A 155 -19.84 -1.19 -4.52
CA LEU A 155 -19.95 0.17 -5.03
C LEU A 155 -20.48 0.19 -6.47
N LYS A 156 -20.07 -0.77 -7.34
CA LYS A 156 -20.55 -0.95 -8.73
C LYS A 156 -20.62 0.33 -9.58
N ARG A 157 -19.97 1.41 -9.13
CA ARG A 157 -20.04 2.75 -9.71
C ARG A 157 -18.70 3.06 -10.35
N GLU A 158 -18.75 3.40 -11.64
CA GLU A 158 -17.55 3.64 -12.44
C GLU A 158 -17.16 5.13 -12.47
N THR A 159 -17.05 5.77 -11.30
CA THR A 159 -16.63 7.18 -11.23
C THR A 159 -15.49 7.39 -10.28
N PHE A 160 -14.56 8.29 -10.63
CA PHE A 160 -13.46 8.68 -9.76
C PHE A 160 -13.92 9.29 -8.42
N THR A 161 -15.14 9.86 -8.36
CA THR A 161 -15.77 10.29 -7.10
C THR A 161 -15.84 9.17 -6.06
N VAL A 162 -16.06 7.93 -6.50
CA VAL A 162 -16.18 6.76 -5.63
C VAL A 162 -14.82 6.37 -5.04
N VAL A 163 -13.74 6.58 -5.79
CA VAL A 163 -12.35 6.43 -5.31
C VAL A 163 -12.07 7.43 -4.19
N LEU A 164 -12.44 8.69 -4.41
CA LEU A 164 -12.29 9.75 -3.41
C LEU A 164 -13.14 9.49 -2.16
N GLU A 165 -14.41 9.08 -2.33
CA GLU A 165 -15.29 8.71 -1.21
C GLU A 165 -14.71 7.54 -0.40
N MET A 166 -14.29 6.47 -1.06
CA MET A 166 -13.64 5.32 -0.43
C MET A 166 -12.45 5.76 0.40
N GLN A 167 -11.57 6.58 -0.18
CA GLN A 167 -10.38 7.07 0.50
C GLN A 167 -10.70 8.00 1.67
N ILE A 168 -11.62 8.96 1.50
CA ILE A 168 -12.01 9.91 2.55
C ILE A 168 -12.62 9.18 3.75
N TYR A 169 -13.62 8.32 3.53
CA TYR A 169 -14.34 7.67 4.64
C TYR A 169 -13.45 6.71 5.41
N THR A 170 -12.63 5.91 4.71
CA THR A 170 -11.68 5.01 5.37
C THR A 170 -10.58 5.78 6.10
N SER A 171 -10.10 6.90 5.54
CA SER A 171 -9.12 7.77 6.22
C SER A 171 -9.69 8.47 7.46
N ILE A 172 -10.96 8.88 7.45
CA ILE A 172 -11.64 9.46 8.62
C ILE A 172 -11.63 8.46 9.77
N VAL A 173 -12.11 7.24 9.50
CA VAL A 173 -12.15 6.18 10.52
C VAL A 173 -10.74 5.87 11.01
N ALA A 174 -9.78 5.70 10.09
CA ALA A 174 -8.40 5.41 10.45
C ALA A 174 -7.77 6.51 11.32
N THR A 175 -8.06 7.78 11.00
CA THR A 175 -7.59 8.94 11.78
C THR A 175 -8.20 8.92 13.18
N ILE A 176 -9.51 8.70 13.31
CA ILE A 176 -10.19 8.64 14.62
C ILE A 176 -9.58 7.53 15.48
N VAL A 177 -9.46 6.31 14.93
CA VAL A 177 -8.88 5.16 15.64
C VAL A 177 -7.44 5.46 16.06
N SER A 178 -6.63 6.02 15.16
CA SER A 178 -5.22 6.35 15.43
C SER A 178 -5.07 7.46 16.48
N VAL A 179 -5.96 8.45 16.47
CA VAL A 179 -5.97 9.55 17.47
C VAL A 179 -6.37 9.00 18.83
N VAL A 180 -7.43 8.17 18.90
CA VAL A 180 -7.81 7.50 20.16
C VAL A 180 -6.66 6.65 20.69
N ALA A 181 -5.97 5.91 19.83
CA ALA A 181 -4.79 5.12 20.21
C ALA A 181 -3.64 6.00 20.73
N LEU A 182 -3.38 7.16 20.11
CA LEU A 182 -2.37 8.12 20.56
C LEU A 182 -2.69 8.70 21.95
N PHE A 183 -3.97 8.98 22.21
CA PHE A 183 -4.40 9.46 23.53
C PHE A 183 -4.32 8.35 24.58
N ALA A 184 -4.76 7.14 24.23
CA ALA A 184 -4.73 5.98 25.12
C ALA A 184 -3.30 5.53 25.46
N SER A 185 -2.35 5.65 24.53
CA SER A 185 -0.94 5.31 24.77
C SER A 185 -0.20 6.33 25.63
N GLY A 186 -0.75 7.54 25.79
CA GLY A 186 -0.12 8.63 26.55
C GLY A 186 1.04 9.33 25.83
N GLU A 187 1.40 8.91 24.62
CA GLU A 187 2.46 9.50 23.80
C GLU A 187 2.18 10.96 23.43
N TRP A 188 0.92 11.39 23.47
CA TRP A 188 0.58 12.80 23.26
C TRP A 188 1.26 13.74 24.27
N LYS A 189 1.66 13.24 25.45
CA LYS A 189 2.37 14.02 26.47
C LYS A 189 3.84 14.28 26.10
N SER A 190 4.46 13.43 25.29
CA SER A 190 5.85 13.60 24.84
C SER A 190 5.97 14.50 23.61
N LEU A 191 4.87 14.77 22.90
CA LEU A 191 4.83 15.62 21.70
C LEU A 191 5.48 17.01 21.87
N PRO A 192 5.20 17.78 22.93
CA PRO A 192 5.83 19.10 23.11
C PRO A 192 7.35 19.00 23.27
N HIS A 193 7.82 17.92 23.90
CA HIS A 193 9.24 17.65 24.08
C HIS A 193 9.90 17.22 22.75
N GLU A 194 9.25 16.35 21.99
CA GLU A 194 9.68 15.94 20.64
C GLU A 194 9.80 17.16 19.71
N MET A 195 8.79 18.03 19.70
CA MET A 195 8.79 19.24 18.89
C MET A 195 9.87 20.24 19.32
N ALA A 196 10.17 20.34 20.62
CA ALA A 196 11.24 21.19 21.14
C ALA A 196 12.64 20.62 20.83
N GLY A 197 12.79 19.30 20.79
CA GLY A 197 14.02 18.60 20.43
C GLY A 197 14.30 18.50 18.92
N PHE A 198 13.35 18.92 18.07
CA PHE A 198 13.55 18.89 16.63
C PHE A 198 14.60 19.91 16.21
N GLY A 199 15.76 19.44 15.72
CA GLY A 199 16.96 20.27 15.51
C GLY A 199 16.79 21.47 14.57
N LYS A 200 15.76 21.49 13.72
CA LYS A 200 15.42 22.62 12.83
C LYS A 200 14.31 23.54 13.38
N GLY A 201 13.90 23.33 14.63
CA GLY A 201 12.87 24.11 15.32
C GLY A 201 11.43 23.66 15.04
N ARG A 202 10.51 24.23 15.82
CA ARG A 202 9.08 23.82 15.86
C ARG A 202 8.35 23.98 14.53
N VAL A 203 8.63 25.05 13.79
CA VAL A 203 7.99 25.31 12.49
C VAL A 203 8.39 24.24 11.47
N SER A 204 9.67 23.87 11.43
CA SER A 204 10.15 22.81 10.54
C SER A 204 9.55 21.46 10.91
N TYR A 205 9.36 21.16 12.20
CA TYR A 205 8.69 19.94 12.65
C TYR A 205 7.26 19.86 12.10
N VAL A 206 6.47 20.90 12.32
CA VAL A 206 5.07 20.96 11.83
C VAL A 206 5.01 20.89 10.30
N LEU A 207 5.89 21.60 9.60
CA LEU A 207 5.95 21.57 8.14
C LEU A 207 6.29 20.18 7.62
N THR A 208 7.22 19.47 8.26
CA THR A 208 7.55 18.08 7.93
C THR A 208 6.34 17.17 8.14
N LEU A 209 5.63 17.28 9.27
CA LEU A 209 4.43 16.47 9.51
C LEU A 209 3.33 16.74 8.47
N VAL A 210 3.07 18.01 8.15
CA VAL A 210 2.07 18.38 7.14
C VAL A 210 2.46 17.89 5.75
N GLY A 211 3.72 18.09 5.36
CA GLY A 211 4.25 17.60 4.08
C GLY A 211 4.15 16.08 3.96
N THR A 212 4.51 15.35 5.03
CA THR A 212 4.37 13.89 5.09
C THR A 212 2.91 13.47 5.00
N ALA A 213 1.99 14.14 5.70
CA ALA A 213 0.57 13.81 5.64
C ALA A 213 0.00 13.99 4.23
N VAL A 214 0.30 15.12 3.57
CA VAL A 214 -0.16 15.40 2.21
C VAL A 214 0.43 14.42 1.20
N ALA A 215 1.72 14.07 1.34
CA ALA A 215 2.36 13.08 0.49
C ALA A 215 1.71 11.70 0.64
N TRP A 216 1.44 11.26 1.87
CA TRP A 216 0.73 10.01 2.13
C TRP A 216 -0.68 10.00 1.52
N GLN A 217 -1.44 11.08 1.69
CA GLN A 217 -2.79 11.15 1.15
C GLN A 217 -2.80 11.12 -0.38
N THR A 218 -1.85 11.82 -1.02
CA THR A 218 -1.70 11.84 -2.48
C THR A 218 -1.32 10.45 -3.00
N CYS A 219 -0.36 9.79 -2.35
CA CYS A 219 0.03 8.42 -2.67
C CYS A 219 -1.16 7.46 -2.54
N SER A 220 -1.91 7.56 -1.43
CA SER A 220 -3.03 6.67 -1.14
C SER A 220 -4.15 6.80 -2.16
N VAL A 221 -4.51 8.03 -2.59
CA VAL A 221 -5.46 8.22 -3.71
C VAL A 221 -4.93 7.61 -5.01
N GLY A 222 -3.64 7.75 -5.31
CA GLY A 222 -3.01 7.13 -6.48
C GLY A 222 -3.15 5.61 -6.47
N VAL A 223 -2.88 4.98 -5.31
CA VAL A 223 -3.04 3.53 -5.09
C VAL A 223 -4.50 3.12 -5.29
N VAL A 224 -5.45 3.74 -4.57
CA VAL A 224 -6.87 3.38 -4.70
C VAL A 224 -7.39 3.64 -6.12
N GLY A 225 -6.91 4.69 -6.79
CA GLY A 225 -7.20 4.98 -8.19
C GLY A 225 -6.70 3.89 -9.15
N LEU A 226 -5.48 3.37 -8.95
CA LEU A 226 -4.94 2.25 -9.72
C LEU A 226 -5.72 0.95 -9.50
N ILE A 227 -6.17 0.69 -8.27
CA ILE A 227 -7.05 -0.45 -7.97
C ILE A 227 -8.34 -0.34 -8.78
N PHE A 228 -8.92 0.85 -8.81
CA PHE A 228 -10.17 1.13 -9.49
C PHE A 228 -10.05 1.01 -11.01
N ILE A 229 -8.96 1.50 -11.62
CA ILE A 229 -8.75 1.46 -13.07
C ILE A 229 -8.28 0.08 -13.56
N VAL A 230 -7.41 -0.59 -12.79
CA VAL A 230 -6.71 -1.81 -13.23
C VAL A 230 -6.97 -2.98 -12.28
N SER A 231 -6.29 -3.00 -11.11
CA SER A 231 -6.42 -4.04 -10.08
C SER A 231 -5.55 -3.76 -8.85
N SER A 232 -5.83 -4.44 -7.75
CA SER A 232 -4.98 -4.52 -6.54
C SER A 232 -3.60 -5.05 -6.85
N LEU A 233 -3.49 -6.09 -7.70
CA LEU A 233 -2.21 -6.67 -8.12
C LEU A 233 -1.32 -5.62 -8.79
N PHE A 234 -1.87 -4.92 -9.79
CA PHE A 234 -1.13 -3.89 -10.52
C PHE A 234 -0.74 -2.71 -9.63
N SER A 235 -1.67 -2.23 -8.80
CA SER A 235 -1.41 -1.14 -7.86
C SER A 235 -0.31 -1.47 -6.86
N ASN A 236 -0.33 -2.69 -6.32
CA ASN A 236 0.71 -3.12 -5.38
C ASN A 236 2.05 -3.32 -6.07
N ALA A 237 2.06 -3.80 -7.31
CA ALA A 237 3.29 -3.94 -8.09
C ALA A 237 3.98 -2.58 -8.26
N ILE A 238 3.24 -1.54 -8.66
CA ILE A 238 3.77 -0.17 -8.75
C ILE A 238 4.30 0.31 -7.40
N SER A 239 3.53 0.11 -6.32
CA SER A 239 3.95 0.49 -4.96
C SER A 239 5.24 -0.23 -4.55
N THR A 240 5.38 -1.50 -4.94
CA THR A 240 6.56 -2.33 -4.66
C THR A 240 7.80 -1.87 -5.43
N VAL A 241 7.65 -1.30 -6.63
CA VAL A 241 8.78 -0.66 -7.34
C VAL A 241 9.36 0.47 -6.53
N SER A 242 8.49 1.35 -6.03
CA SER A 242 8.91 2.47 -5.21
C SER A 242 9.67 1.99 -3.98
N LEU A 243 9.23 0.88 -3.37
CA LEU A 243 9.95 0.24 -2.26
C LEU A 243 11.26 -0.45 -2.69
N ALA A 244 11.37 -1.00 -3.89
CA ALA A 244 12.62 -1.58 -4.38
C ALA A 244 13.68 -0.48 -4.69
N VAL A 245 13.24 0.72 -5.08
CA VAL A 245 14.12 1.88 -5.31
C VAL A 245 14.54 2.55 -3.99
N THR A 246 13.72 2.46 -2.94
CA THR A 246 13.97 3.11 -1.65
C THR A 246 15.30 2.73 -0.99
N PRO A 247 15.78 1.47 -0.99
CA PRO A 247 17.12 1.10 -0.50
C PRO A 247 18.26 1.86 -1.20
N LEU A 248 18.14 2.11 -2.50
CA LEU A 248 19.14 2.88 -3.26
C LEU A 248 19.15 4.35 -2.81
N ALA A 249 17.96 4.93 -2.62
CA ALA A 249 17.84 6.28 -2.08
C ALA A 249 18.37 6.35 -0.63
N ALA A 250 18.12 5.33 0.18
CA ALA A 250 18.62 5.26 1.55
C ALA A 250 20.15 5.15 1.63
N LEU A 251 20.77 4.39 0.73
CA LEU A 251 22.22 4.33 0.57
C LEU A 251 22.81 5.70 0.23
N VAL A 252 22.19 6.44 -0.69
CA VAL A 252 22.72 7.74 -1.15
C VAL A 252 22.49 8.86 -0.13
N ILE A 253 21.30 8.93 0.48
CA ILE A 253 20.87 10.04 1.33
C ILE A 253 21.24 9.82 2.79
N PHE A 254 20.97 8.63 3.33
CA PHE A 254 21.21 8.32 4.74
C PHE A 254 22.57 7.66 4.96
N HIS A 255 23.33 7.42 3.89
CA HIS A 255 24.55 6.63 3.93
C HIS A 255 24.33 5.28 4.63
N ASP A 256 23.13 4.70 4.42
CA ASP A 256 22.73 3.46 5.06
C ASP A 256 23.65 2.35 4.55
N LYS A 257 24.28 1.63 5.48
CA LYS A 257 25.27 0.63 5.09
C LYS A 257 24.56 -0.57 4.44
N MET A 258 25.10 -1.01 3.30
CA MET A 258 24.58 -2.14 2.52
C MET A 258 25.57 -3.31 2.58
N ASN A 259 25.33 -4.24 3.49
CA ASN A 259 26.07 -5.51 3.54
C ASN A 259 25.70 -6.41 2.33
N GLY A 260 26.54 -7.42 2.05
CA GLY A 260 26.36 -8.36 0.94
C GLY A 260 24.97 -9.02 0.91
N VAL A 261 24.41 -9.33 2.08
CA VAL A 261 23.05 -9.90 2.18
C VAL A 261 21.97 -8.92 1.73
N LYS A 262 22.05 -7.63 2.12
CA LYS A 262 21.11 -6.59 1.65
C LYS A 262 21.22 -6.40 0.14
N ILE A 263 22.42 -6.47 -0.43
CA ILE A 263 22.64 -6.39 -1.88
C ILE A 263 21.98 -7.58 -2.59
N ILE A 264 22.19 -8.80 -2.09
CA ILE A 264 21.57 -10.00 -2.65
C ILE A 264 20.03 -9.92 -2.54
N ALA A 265 19.50 -9.51 -1.39
CA ALA A 265 18.08 -9.33 -1.17
C ALA A 265 17.47 -8.27 -2.11
N LEU A 266 18.17 -7.16 -2.33
CA LEU A 266 17.79 -6.13 -3.30
C LEU A 266 17.77 -6.68 -4.73
N LEU A 267 18.80 -7.41 -5.14
CA LEU A 267 18.86 -8.03 -6.47
C LEU A 267 17.73 -9.05 -6.68
N LEU A 268 17.44 -9.87 -5.67
CA LEU A 268 16.30 -10.81 -5.69
C LEU A 268 14.96 -10.07 -5.77
N ALA A 269 14.80 -8.96 -5.05
CA ALA A 269 13.59 -8.15 -5.10
C ALA A 269 13.38 -7.52 -6.49
N ILE A 270 14.44 -6.97 -7.09
CA ILE A 270 14.42 -6.42 -8.46
C ILE A 270 14.10 -7.54 -9.46
N TRP A 271 14.73 -8.70 -9.33
CA TRP A 271 14.50 -9.84 -10.22
C TRP A 271 13.06 -10.37 -10.14
N GLY A 272 12.54 -10.56 -8.93
CA GLY A 272 11.14 -10.94 -8.70
C GLY A 272 10.18 -9.93 -9.31
N PHE A 273 10.49 -8.63 -9.20
CA PHE A 273 9.69 -7.56 -9.79
C PHE A 273 9.71 -7.56 -11.33
N VAL A 274 10.88 -7.65 -11.95
CA VAL A 274 11.03 -7.70 -13.42
C VAL A 274 10.27 -8.90 -14.00
N THR A 275 10.35 -10.04 -13.32
CA THR A 275 9.63 -11.26 -13.69
C THR A 275 8.12 -11.04 -13.66
N TYR A 276 7.62 -10.35 -12.64
CA TYR A 276 6.20 -10.02 -12.50
C TYR A 276 5.71 -9.07 -13.62
N LEU A 277 6.42 -7.98 -13.92
CA LEU A 277 6.03 -7.04 -14.98
C LEU A 277 6.02 -7.69 -16.35
N TYR A 278 7.07 -8.44 -16.66
CA TYR A 278 7.19 -9.13 -17.94
C TYR A 278 6.01 -10.08 -18.16
N GLN A 279 5.56 -10.74 -17.09
CA GLN A 279 4.42 -11.64 -17.18
C GLN A 279 3.10 -10.91 -17.40
N ASN A 280 2.83 -9.82 -16.68
CA ASN A 280 1.62 -9.03 -16.91
C ASN A 280 1.53 -8.55 -18.36
N TYR A 281 2.65 -8.11 -18.93
CA TYR A 281 2.73 -7.73 -20.34
C TYR A 281 2.40 -8.90 -21.29
N ILE A 282 2.90 -10.11 -21.00
CA ILE A 282 2.56 -11.31 -21.79
C ILE A 282 1.08 -11.67 -21.66
N ASP A 283 0.50 -11.59 -20.47
CA ASP A 283 -0.88 -11.98 -20.25
C ASP A 283 -1.87 -10.98 -20.87
N GLU A 284 -1.56 -9.68 -20.82
CA GLU A 284 -2.31 -8.64 -21.55
C GLU A 284 -2.20 -8.83 -23.07
N SER A 285 -0.99 -9.07 -23.61
CA SER A 285 -0.83 -9.28 -25.06
C SER A 285 -1.52 -10.55 -25.56
N LYS A 286 -1.55 -11.63 -24.76
CA LYS A 286 -2.34 -12.84 -25.07
C LYS A 286 -3.85 -12.59 -24.98
N ALA A 287 -4.30 -11.78 -24.02
CA ALA A 287 -5.71 -11.39 -23.93
C ALA A 287 -6.15 -10.53 -25.11
N GLN A 288 -5.31 -9.58 -25.53
CA GLN A 288 -5.50 -8.75 -26.72
C GLN A 288 -5.60 -9.59 -28.00
N ARG A 289 -4.66 -10.55 -28.19
CA ARG A 289 -4.67 -11.46 -29.35
C ARG A 289 -5.95 -12.29 -29.42
N ARG A 290 -6.36 -12.91 -28.31
CA ARG A 290 -7.62 -13.67 -28.25
C ARG A 290 -8.85 -12.79 -28.54
N ARG A 291 -8.83 -11.51 -28.13
CA ARG A 291 -9.91 -10.56 -28.43
C ARG A 291 -9.99 -10.24 -29.92
N ASN A 292 -8.85 -10.10 -30.58
CA ASN A 292 -8.77 -9.85 -32.02
C ASN A 292 -9.21 -11.08 -32.82
N GLU A 293 -8.73 -12.29 -32.46
CA GLU A 293 -9.12 -13.56 -33.09
C GLU A 293 -10.63 -13.85 -32.93
N MET A 294 -11.20 -13.52 -31.76
CA MET A 294 -12.63 -13.69 -31.49
C MET A 294 -13.50 -12.57 -32.13
N GLY A 295 -12.89 -11.43 -32.46
CA GLY A 295 -13.49 -10.35 -33.24
C GLY A 295 -13.55 -10.69 -34.73
N GLU A 296 -12.44 -11.16 -35.32
CA GLU A 296 -12.36 -11.60 -36.72
C GLU A 296 -13.31 -12.78 -37.00
N SER A 297 -13.33 -13.79 -36.12
CA SER A 297 -14.24 -14.95 -36.26
C SER A 297 -15.72 -14.63 -36.03
N ARG A 298 -16.06 -13.41 -35.59
CA ARG A 298 -17.44 -12.88 -35.50
C ARG A 298 -17.81 -12.04 -36.73
N VAL A 299 -16.82 -11.41 -37.38
CA VAL A 299 -16.99 -10.70 -38.66
C VAL A 299 -17.15 -11.70 -39.82
N GLU A 300 -16.44 -12.82 -39.82
CA GLU A 300 -16.62 -13.90 -40.81
C GLU A 300 -17.94 -14.68 -40.67
N ARG A 301 -18.60 -14.60 -39.51
CA ARG A 301 -19.83 -15.36 -39.21
C ARG A 301 -21.11 -14.55 -39.33
N SER A 302 -21.07 -13.34 -39.89
CA SER A 302 -22.26 -12.57 -40.22
C SER A 302 -22.52 -12.69 -41.73
N PRO A 303 -23.37 -13.63 -42.19
CA PRO A 303 -23.79 -13.64 -43.58
C PRO A 303 -24.72 -12.44 -43.80
N CYS A 304 -24.54 -11.73 -44.92
CA CYS A 304 -25.59 -10.91 -45.51
C CYS A 304 -26.80 -11.76 -45.87
#